data_AF-A0A955KHX2-F1
#
_entry.id   AF-A0A955KHX2-F1
#
_cell.length_a   1.000
_cell.length_b   1.000
_cell.length_c   1.000
_cell.angle_alpha   90.00
_cell.angle_beta   90.00
_cell.angle_gamma   90.00
#
_symmetry.space_group_name_H-M   'P 1'
#
loop_
_entity.id
_entity.type
_entity.pdbx_description
1 polymer ?
#
loop_
_entity_poly.entity_id
_entity_poly.type
_entity_poly.pdbx_seq_one_letter_code
_entity_poly.pdbx_strand_id
1 'polypeptide(L)'
;MLNLTKRIYQYFFDLPDKLYPFKAEIEGRWVRGRESYKQSIEKAVSAYGPGRFGYKLTIYRQAWHLVGTLLVIILATILARNIFGSDVALYVLLGVVVLGVTYQEFYHHPKIYNQRINKSVTDWSVWVLPIMIYLFLFLH
;
A
#
# COMPACT_ATOMS: atom_id res chain seq x y z
N MET A 1 22.63 9.03 -9.77
CA MET A 1 21.37 9.75 -10.02
C MET A 1 20.24 8.74 -10.26
N LEU A 2 19.14 8.80 -9.51
CA LEU A 2 17.94 8.01 -9.85
C LEU A 2 17.31 8.57 -11.13
N ASN A 3 16.98 7.70 -12.09
CA ASN A 3 16.23 8.08 -13.28
C ASN A 3 14.81 8.55 -12.89
N LEU A 4 14.15 9.30 -13.78
CA LEU A 4 12.86 9.94 -13.51
C LEU A 4 11.81 8.95 -12.98
N THR A 5 11.71 7.76 -13.59
CA THR A 5 10.78 6.70 -13.17
C THR A 5 11.00 6.27 -11.73
N LYS A 6 12.25 6.05 -11.31
CA LYS A 6 12.57 5.71 -9.93
C LYS A 6 12.21 6.84 -8.96
N ARG A 7 12.40 8.10 -9.36
CA ARG A 7 12.00 9.26 -8.51
C ARG A 7 10.48 9.34 -8.35
N ILE A 8 9.73 9.15 -9.42
CA ILE A 8 8.26 9.13 -9.39
C ILE A 8 7.78 7.97 -8.51
N TYR A 9 8.29 6.77 -8.75
CA TYR A 9 7.99 5.59 -7.93
C TYR A 9 8.26 5.85 -6.45
N GLN A 10 9.47 6.35 -6.11
CA GLN A 10 9.84 6.66 -4.74
C GLN A 10 8.93 7.73 -4.13
N TYR A 11 8.52 8.73 -4.91
CA TYR A 11 7.65 9.80 -4.42
C TYR A 11 6.31 9.26 -3.93
N PHE A 12 5.66 8.40 -4.73
CA PHE A 12 4.39 7.76 -4.39
C PHE A 12 4.55 6.71 -3.30
N PHE A 13 5.64 5.92 -3.33
CA PHE A 13 5.95 4.95 -2.29
C PHE A 13 6.10 5.62 -0.91
N ASP A 14 6.74 6.79 -0.86
CA ASP A 14 6.96 7.55 0.37
C ASP A 14 5.75 8.45 0.75
N LEU A 15 4.70 8.49 -0.06
CA LEU A 15 3.57 9.39 0.15
C LEU A 15 2.83 9.13 1.48
N PRO A 16 2.57 7.87 1.89
CA PRO A 16 1.99 7.58 3.21
C PRO A 16 2.84 8.13 4.35
N ASP A 17 4.16 8.09 4.23
CA ASP A 17 5.06 8.55 5.29
C ASP A 17 5.01 10.08 5.39
N LYS A 18 4.99 10.77 4.24
CA LYS A 18 4.90 12.24 4.16
C LYS A 18 3.59 12.78 4.71
N LEU A 19 2.48 12.07 4.48
CA LEU A 19 1.13 12.47 4.87
C LEU A 19 0.70 11.92 6.23
N TYR A 20 1.62 11.40 7.04
CA TYR A 20 1.31 10.88 8.36
C TYR A 20 0.67 11.95 9.26
N PRO A 21 -0.60 11.79 9.68
CA PRO A 21 -1.38 12.88 10.25
C PRO A 21 -1.15 13.06 11.75
N PHE A 22 -0.59 12.03 12.41
CA PHE A 22 -0.41 12.05 13.84
C PHE A 22 0.85 12.84 14.21
N LYS A 23 0.76 13.60 15.30
CA LYS A 23 1.89 14.33 15.86
C LYS A 23 2.72 13.44 16.76
N ALA A 24 4.02 13.70 16.83
CA ALA A 24 4.88 13.13 17.85
C ALA A 24 5.88 14.17 18.38
N GLU A 25 6.32 13.99 19.62
CA GLU A 25 7.27 14.87 20.27
C GLU A 25 8.69 14.33 20.09
N ILE A 26 9.56 15.13 19.47
CA ILE A 26 10.98 14.85 19.25
C ILE A 26 11.75 16.05 19.82
N GLU A 27 12.62 15.80 20.81
CA GLU A 27 13.48 16.84 21.41
C GLU A 27 12.68 18.09 21.87
N GLY A 28 11.51 17.88 22.49
CA GLY A 28 10.64 18.95 22.99
C GLY A 28 9.85 19.69 21.91
N ARG A 29 9.90 19.25 20.64
CA ARG A 29 9.14 19.84 19.53
C ARG A 29 8.09 18.87 19.00
N TRP A 30 6.88 19.38 18.77
CA TRP A 30 5.81 18.63 18.11
C TRP A 30 5.98 18.66 16.59
N VAL A 31 6.25 17.49 16.01
CA VAL A 31 6.41 17.31 14.55
C VAL A 31 5.28 16.47 13.96
N ARG A 32 5.09 16.54 12.64
CA ARG A 32 4.10 15.78 11.85
C ARG A 32 4.74 15.22 10.57
N GLY A 33 4.00 14.39 9.83
CA GLY A 33 4.45 13.83 8.57
C GLY A 33 5.62 12.87 8.76
N ARG A 34 6.62 12.95 7.88
CA ARG A 34 7.69 11.93 7.76
C ARG A 34 8.47 11.71 9.05
N GLU A 35 8.79 12.76 9.79
CA GLU A 35 9.56 12.65 11.02
C GLU A 35 8.77 11.96 12.13
N SER A 36 7.49 12.35 12.29
CA SER A 36 6.60 11.69 13.24
C SER A 36 6.32 10.24 12.88
N TYR A 37 6.22 9.93 11.58
CA TYR A 37 6.08 8.57 11.09
C TYR A 37 7.30 7.70 11.43
N LYS A 38 8.52 8.20 11.16
CA LYS A 38 9.77 7.50 11.51
C LYS A 38 9.86 7.23 13.00
N GLN A 39 9.62 8.24 13.83
CA GLN A 39 9.62 8.05 15.28
C GLN A 39 8.56 7.03 15.74
N SER A 40 7.40 6.99 15.07
CA SER A 40 6.35 6.01 15.37
C SER A 40 6.75 4.59 15.00
N ILE A 41 7.48 4.40 13.90
CA ILE A 41 8.10 3.12 13.53
C ILE A 41 9.12 2.71 14.59
N GLU A 42 10.05 3.60 14.95
CA GLU A 42 11.10 3.33 15.92
C GLU A 42 10.52 2.91 17.27
N LYS A 43 9.51 3.65 17.76
CA LYS A 43 8.76 3.30 18.98
C LYS A 43 8.10 1.92 18.86
N ALA A 44 7.48 1.62 17.73
CA ALA A 44 6.83 0.32 17.51
C ALA A 44 7.84 -0.84 17.45
N VAL A 45 8.98 -0.65 16.77
CA VAL A 45 10.06 -1.64 16.71
C VAL A 45 10.68 -1.86 18.09
N SER A 46 10.89 -0.80 18.86
CA SER A 46 11.39 -0.90 20.23
C SER A 46 10.41 -1.62 21.17
N ALA A 47 9.10 -1.39 21.01
CA ALA A 47 8.08 -1.94 21.90
C ALA A 47 7.70 -3.39 21.56
N TYR A 48 7.65 -3.71 20.26
CA TYR A 48 7.08 -4.98 19.79
C TYR A 48 8.10 -5.88 19.09
N GLY A 49 9.24 -5.34 18.68
CA GLY A 49 10.28 -6.01 17.88
C GLY A 49 10.19 -5.70 16.38
N PRO A 50 11.18 -6.15 15.59
CA PRO A 50 11.24 -5.89 14.15
C PRO A 50 9.98 -6.37 13.40
N GLY A 51 9.52 -5.56 12.45
CA GLY A 51 8.37 -5.86 11.59
C GLY A 51 7.00 -5.74 12.27
N ARG A 52 6.93 -5.19 13.49
CA ARG A 52 5.68 -4.97 14.22
C ARG A 52 5.43 -3.47 14.43
N PHE A 53 4.29 -3.00 13.92
CA PHE A 53 3.98 -1.56 13.81
C PHE A 53 2.93 -1.07 14.84
N GLY A 54 2.40 -1.95 15.68
CA GLY A 54 1.26 -1.62 16.56
C GLY A 54 -0.02 -1.32 15.78
N TYR A 55 -1.16 -1.26 16.46
CA TYR A 55 -2.46 -1.13 15.79
C TYR A 55 -2.59 0.18 15.00
N LYS A 56 -2.16 1.31 15.58
CA LYS A 56 -2.34 2.65 15.01
C LYS A 56 -1.64 2.81 13.66
N LEU A 57 -0.37 2.42 13.60
CA LEU A 57 0.40 2.50 12.36
C LEU A 57 -0.08 1.47 11.33
N THR A 58 -0.49 0.28 11.79
CA THR A 58 -1.07 -0.76 10.91
C THR A 58 -2.34 -0.26 10.25
N ILE A 59 -3.31 0.26 11.01
CA ILE A 59 -4.57 0.81 10.47
C ILE A 59 -4.28 1.93 9.48
N TYR A 60 -3.38 2.85 9.83
CA TYR A 60 -2.99 3.94 8.93
C TYR A 60 -2.44 3.41 7.60
N ARG A 61 -1.56 2.39 7.63
CA ARG A 61 -1.02 1.77 6.42
C ARG A 61 -2.08 1.03 5.61
N GLN A 62 -3.02 0.34 6.26
CA GLN A 62 -4.13 -0.30 5.55
C GLN A 62 -5.05 0.71 4.86
N ALA A 63 -5.28 1.88 5.45
CA ALA A 63 -6.05 2.93 4.79
C ALA A 63 -5.39 3.36 3.47
N TRP A 64 -4.07 3.46 3.44
CA TRP A 64 -3.33 3.75 2.20
C TRP A 64 -3.38 2.63 1.17
N HIS A 65 -3.34 1.36 1.61
CA HIS A 65 -3.56 0.23 0.70
C HIS A 65 -4.95 0.29 0.09
N LEU A 66 -6.00 0.53 0.88
CA LEU A 66 -7.36 0.65 0.37
C LEU A 66 -7.50 1.79 -0.64
N VAL A 67 -6.95 2.99 -0.34
CA VAL A 67 -6.93 4.10 -1.30
C VAL A 67 -6.20 3.72 -2.58
N GLY A 68 -5.05 3.06 -2.47
CA GLY A 68 -4.30 2.54 -3.61
C GLY A 68 -5.12 1.59 -4.46
N THR A 69 -5.82 0.63 -3.85
CA THR A 69 -6.69 -0.33 -4.54
C THR A 69 -7.81 0.36 -5.31
N LEU A 70 -8.48 1.33 -4.68
CA LEU A 70 -9.57 2.06 -5.33
C LEU A 70 -9.07 2.84 -6.55
N LEU A 71 -7.90 3.48 -6.45
CA LEU A 71 -7.26 4.16 -7.58
C LEU A 71 -6.92 3.18 -8.70
N VAL A 72 -6.39 2.00 -8.36
CA VAL A 72 -6.08 0.97 -9.35
C VAL A 72 -7.33 0.47 -10.07
N ILE A 73 -8.43 0.24 -9.35
CA ILE A 73 -9.71 -0.15 -9.96
C ILE A 73 -10.18 0.93 -10.93
N ILE A 74 -10.24 2.20 -10.49
CA ILE A 74 -10.68 3.32 -11.34
C ILE A 74 -9.82 3.42 -12.60
N LEU A 75 -8.49 3.38 -12.45
CA LEU A 75 -7.57 3.47 -13.59
C LEU A 75 -7.72 2.27 -14.52
N ALA A 76 -7.78 1.05 -13.99
CA ALA A 76 -7.98 -0.15 -14.80
C ALA A 76 -9.29 -0.09 -15.59
N THR A 77 -10.38 0.37 -14.98
CA THR A 77 -11.68 0.54 -15.65
C THR A 77 -11.62 1.60 -16.74
N ILE A 78 -10.99 2.74 -16.49
CA ILE A 78 -10.81 3.80 -17.51
C ILE A 78 -10.00 3.26 -18.69
N LEU A 79 -8.88 2.58 -18.42
CA LEU A 79 -8.02 2.01 -19.46
C LEU A 79 -8.76 0.93 -20.27
N ALA A 80 -9.44 0.01 -19.59
CA ALA A 80 -10.18 -1.07 -20.24
C ALA A 80 -11.27 -0.55 -21.18
N ARG A 81 -12.03 0.47 -20.75
CA ARG A 81 -13.14 1.03 -21.54
C ARG A 81 -12.69 2.01 -22.61
N ASN A 82 -11.82 2.96 -22.27
CA ASN A 82 -11.53 4.09 -23.15
C ASN A 82 -10.34 3.82 -24.08
N ILE A 83 -9.44 2.90 -23.73
CA ILE A 83 -8.28 2.57 -24.55
C ILE A 83 -8.48 1.23 -25.26
N PHE A 84 -8.87 0.19 -24.50
CA PHE A 84 -9.00 -1.16 -25.06
C PHE A 84 -10.41 -1.46 -25.60
N GLY A 85 -11.44 -0.74 -25.16
CA GLY A 85 -12.83 -0.97 -25.55
C GLY A 85 -13.34 -2.37 -25.20
N SER A 86 -12.79 -3.02 -24.17
CA SER A 86 -13.07 -4.42 -23.86
C SER A 86 -13.17 -4.70 -22.37
N ASP A 87 -14.25 -5.39 -21.97
CA ASP A 87 -14.41 -5.86 -20.60
C ASP A 87 -13.37 -6.94 -20.25
N VAL A 88 -12.93 -7.74 -21.24
CA VAL A 88 -11.85 -8.72 -21.06
C VAL A 88 -10.56 -8.04 -20.61
N ALA A 89 -10.25 -6.84 -21.13
CA ALA A 89 -9.07 -6.09 -20.73
C ALA A 89 -9.09 -5.72 -19.25
N LEU A 90 -10.28 -5.45 -18.68
CA LEU A 90 -10.42 -5.15 -17.25
C LEU A 90 -10.01 -6.35 -16.37
N TYR A 91 -10.46 -7.56 -16.72
CA TYR A 91 -10.06 -8.78 -16.01
C TYR A 91 -8.56 -9.02 -16.08
N VAL A 92 -7.96 -8.82 -17.26
CA VAL A 92 -6.51 -8.99 -17.44
C VAL A 92 -5.75 -7.96 -16.60
N LEU A 93 -6.12 -6.67 -16.65
CA LEU A 93 -5.47 -5.61 -15.89
C LEU A 93 -5.54 -5.85 -14.38
N LEU A 94 -6.73 -6.17 -13.87
CA LEU A 94 -6.92 -6.44 -12.44
C LEU A 94 -6.26 -7.76 -12.02
N GLY A 95 -6.28 -8.79 -12.87
CA GLY A 95 -5.57 -10.04 -12.63
C GLY A 95 -4.06 -9.85 -12.50
N VAL A 96 -3.45 -9.04 -13.38
CA VAL A 96 -2.02 -8.68 -13.30
C VAL A 96 -1.72 -7.94 -11.98
N VAL A 97 -2.59 -7.03 -11.55
CA VAL A 97 -2.44 -6.34 -10.26
C VAL A 97 -2.47 -7.34 -9.10
N VAL A 98 -3.43 -8.27 -9.07
CA VAL A 98 -3.53 -9.28 -8.01
C VAL A 98 -2.28 -10.15 -7.96
N LEU A 99 -1.76 -10.60 -9.11
CA LEU A 99 -0.50 -11.35 -9.18
C LEU A 99 0.69 -10.53 -8.68
N GLY A 100 0.78 -9.26 -9.09
CA GLY A 100 1.83 -8.33 -8.68
C GLY A 100 1.83 -8.10 -7.16
N VAL A 101 0.66 -7.82 -6.57
CA VAL A 101 0.51 -7.66 -5.11
C VAL A 101 0.83 -8.97 -4.37
N THR A 102 0.40 -10.11 -4.91
CA THR A 102 0.70 -11.42 -4.31
C THR A 102 2.21 -11.66 -4.26
N TYR A 103 2.91 -11.41 -5.37
CA TYR A 103 4.37 -11.49 -5.39
C TYR A 103 5.01 -10.48 -4.42
N GLN A 104 4.53 -9.24 -4.41
CA GLN A 104 5.04 -8.20 -3.51
C GLN A 104 4.95 -8.63 -2.04
N GLU A 105 3.77 -9.04 -1.58
CA GLU A 105 3.50 -9.29 -0.16
C GLU A 105 4.10 -10.60 0.35
N PHE A 106 4.16 -11.65 -0.48
CA PHE A 106 4.60 -12.97 -0.03
C PHE A 106 6.05 -13.31 -0.41
N TYR A 107 6.64 -12.60 -1.37
CA TYR A 107 8.02 -12.87 -1.80
C TYR A 107 8.95 -11.67 -1.55
N HIS A 108 8.58 -10.48 -2.01
CA HIS A 108 9.47 -9.32 -1.97
C HIS A 108 9.58 -8.69 -0.58
N HIS A 109 8.44 -8.38 0.06
CA HIS A 109 8.40 -7.75 1.38
C HIS A 109 9.02 -8.58 2.50
N PRO A 110 8.80 -9.92 2.58
CA PRO A 110 9.45 -10.73 3.60
C PRO A 110 10.98 -10.70 3.48
N LYS A 111 11.53 -10.71 2.26
CA LYS A 111 12.97 -10.68 2.02
C LYS A 111 13.64 -9.35 2.38
N ILE A 112 12.95 -8.23 2.15
CA ILE A 112 13.54 -6.90 2.33
C ILE A 112 13.27 -6.34 3.72
N TYR A 113 12.06 -6.53 4.24
CA TYR A 113 11.60 -5.89 5.47
C TYR A 113 11.45 -6.86 6.65
N ASN A 114 11.84 -8.13 6.48
CA ASN A 114 11.58 -9.21 7.43
C ASN A 114 10.10 -9.26 7.85
N GLN A 115 9.21 -8.99 6.89
CA GLN A 115 7.77 -8.93 7.09
C GLN A 115 7.23 -10.32 7.42
N ARG A 116 6.36 -10.39 8.43
CA ARG A 116 5.70 -11.63 8.84
C ARG A 116 4.54 -11.97 7.92
N ILE A 117 4.28 -13.28 7.77
CA ILE A 117 3.20 -13.81 6.93
C ILE A 117 1.82 -13.23 7.33
N ASN A 118 1.52 -13.09 8.62
CA ASN A 118 0.23 -12.53 9.06
C ASN A 118 0.03 -11.07 8.60
N LYS A 119 1.11 -10.28 8.58
CA LYS A 119 1.08 -8.94 8.02
C LYS A 119 0.89 -8.99 6.51
N SER A 120 1.60 -9.88 5.80
CA SER A 120 1.42 -10.07 4.36
C SER A 120 -0.01 -10.44 4.00
N VAL A 121 -0.65 -11.34 4.76
CA VAL A 121 -2.06 -11.71 4.55
C VAL A 121 -2.98 -10.50 4.75
N THR A 122 -2.72 -9.68 5.78
CA THR A 122 -3.54 -8.49 6.06
C THR A 122 -3.41 -7.46 4.93
N ASP A 123 -2.18 -7.11 4.55
CA ASP A 123 -1.89 -6.17 3.47
C ASP A 123 -2.49 -6.68 2.14
N TRP A 124 -2.27 -7.96 1.82
CA TRP A 124 -2.82 -8.61 0.62
C TRP A 124 -4.36 -8.56 0.60
N SER A 125 -5.01 -8.82 1.72
CA SER A 125 -6.49 -8.82 1.79
C SER A 125 -7.06 -7.43 1.52
N VAL A 126 -6.43 -6.38 2.05
CA VAL A 126 -6.87 -4.99 1.81
C VAL A 126 -6.65 -4.57 0.36
N TRP A 127 -5.63 -5.12 -0.31
CA TRP A 127 -5.42 -4.93 -1.74
C TRP A 127 -6.39 -5.72 -2.61
N VAL A 128 -6.61 -7.00 -2.32
CA VAL A 128 -7.29 -7.92 -3.24
C VAL A 128 -8.79 -7.95 -3.02
N LEU A 129 -9.28 -7.88 -1.79
CA LEU A 129 -10.73 -7.98 -1.52
C LEU A 129 -11.56 -6.91 -2.25
N PRO A 130 -11.18 -5.62 -2.28
CA PRO A 130 -11.97 -4.63 -3.02
C PRO A 130 -12.00 -4.90 -4.53
N ILE A 131 -10.92 -5.45 -5.10
CA ILE A 131 -10.88 -5.87 -6.51
C ILE A 131 -11.87 -7.01 -6.75
N MET A 132 -11.83 -8.04 -5.91
CA MET A 132 -12.73 -9.20 -6.04
C MET A 132 -14.19 -8.80 -5.88
N ILE A 133 -14.49 -7.93 -4.91
CA ILE A 133 -15.85 -7.38 -4.69
C ILE A 133 -16.28 -6.58 -5.92
N TYR A 134 -15.42 -5.73 -6.47
CA TYR A 134 -15.75 -4.94 -7.66
C TYR A 134 -16.05 -5.83 -8.87
N LEU A 135 -15.20 -6.83 -9.14
CA LEU A 135 -15.45 -7.82 -10.19
C LEU A 135 -16.77 -8.56 -9.96
N PHE A 136 -17.05 -8.93 -8.70
CA PHE A 136 -18.28 -9.62 -8.29
C PHE A 136 -19.52 -8.73 -8.27
N LEU A 137 -19.45 -7.40 -8.34
CA LEU A 137 -20.65 -6.53 -8.33
C LEU A 137 -20.98 -5.92 -9.69
N PHE A 138 -19.97 -5.72 -10.55
CA PHE A 138 -20.12 -4.85 -11.73
C PHE A 138 -19.88 -5.52 -13.07
N LEU A 139 -19.60 -6.83 -13.08
CA LEU A 139 -19.27 -7.57 -14.30
C LEU A 139 -20.04 -8.89 -14.35
N HIS A 140 -21.37 -8.79 -14.45
CA HIS A 140 -22.31 -9.89 -14.75
C HIS A 140 -23.12 -9.48 -15.97
#